data_AF-A0A932GD15-F1
#
_entry.id   AF-A0A932GD15-F1
#
_cell.length_a   1.000
_cell.length_b   1.000
_cell.length_c   1.000
_cell.angle_alpha   90.00
_cell.angle_beta   90.00
_cell.angle_gamma   90.00
#
_symmetry.space_group_name_H-M   'P 1'
#
loop_
_entity.id
_entity.type
_entity.pdbx_description
1 polymer ?
#
loop_
_entity_poly.entity_id
_entity_poly.type
_entity_poly.pdbx_seq_one_letter_code
_entity_poly.pdbx_strand_id
1 'polypeptide(L)'
;MNSIPDISWKIAPEPATLTRDEFWARYDHRQIPEKFEATDGKLFWSDEQRLHVLAVLLEAVGLRRALALCPPEAVRAALANLKSEI
;
A
#
# COMPACT_ATOMS: atom_id res chain seq x y z
N MET A 1 -19.71 -7.08 -11.90
CA MET A 1 -18.46 -6.45 -11.45
C MET A 1 -18.85 -5.49 -10.34
N ASN A 2 -18.62 -5.87 -9.08
CA ASN A 2 -18.88 -4.95 -7.97
C ASN A 2 -17.68 -4.00 -7.90
N SER A 3 -17.93 -2.71 -8.16
CA SER A 3 -16.91 -1.67 -8.05
C SER A 3 -16.25 -1.73 -6.69
N ILE A 4 -14.92 -1.73 -6.69
CA ILE A 4 -14.10 -1.54 -5.48
C ILE A 4 -14.60 -0.24 -4.85
N PRO A 5 -14.92 -0.21 -3.54
CA PRO A 5 -15.24 1.05 -2.88
C PRO A 5 -14.07 2.02 -3.11
N ASP A 6 -14.37 3.28 -3.41
CA ASP A 6 -13.33 4.30 -3.58
C ASP A 6 -12.66 4.54 -2.21
N ILE A 7 -11.54 3.88 -1.96
CA ILE A 7 -10.81 3.97 -0.70
C ILE A 7 -9.93 5.20 -0.77
N SER A 8 -10.29 6.22 0.01
CA SER A 8 -9.39 7.32 0.31
C SER A 8 -8.35 6.89 1.34
N TRP A 9 -7.12 6.68 0.87
CA TRP A 9 -5.97 6.32 1.70
C TRP A 9 -5.50 7.52 2.55
N LYS A 10 -5.31 7.30 3.85
CA LYS A 10 -4.79 8.29 4.81
C LYS A 10 -3.26 8.18 4.95
N ILE A 11 -2.56 8.01 3.83
CA ILE A 11 -1.10 7.88 3.83
C ILE A 11 -0.47 9.24 4.15
N ALA A 12 0.24 9.29 5.28
CA ALA A 12 0.87 10.50 5.80
C ALA A 12 2.28 10.17 6.33
N PRO A 13 3.10 11.18 6.71
CA PRO A 13 4.42 10.94 7.30
C PRO A 13 4.39 10.03 8.53
N GLU A 14 3.37 10.18 9.38
CA GLU A 14 3.13 9.37 10.58
C GLU A 14 2.02 8.34 10.33
N PRO A 15 1.98 7.22 11.08
CA PRO A 15 0.92 6.22 10.99
C PRO A 15 -0.49 6.81 11.13
N ALA A 16 -1.44 6.32 10.34
CA ALA A 16 -2.85 6.62 10.55
C ALA A 16 -3.42 5.78 11.71
N THR A 17 -4.30 6.39 12.49
CA THR A 17 -5.21 5.65 13.38
C THR A 17 -6.54 5.50 12.66
N LEU A 18 -6.90 4.27 12.31
CA LEU A 18 -8.15 3.97 11.62
C LEU A 18 -9.28 3.73 12.62
N THR A 19 -10.49 4.13 12.24
CA THR A 19 -11.69 3.59 12.90
C THR A 19 -11.85 2.11 12.56
N ARG A 20 -12.69 1.41 13.35
CA ARG A 20 -13.02 0.01 13.07
C ARG A 20 -13.57 -0.18 11.65
N ASP A 21 -14.47 0.69 11.22
CA ASP A 21 -15.11 0.58 9.90
C ASP A 21 -14.12 0.85 8.78
N GLU A 22 -13.23 1.83 8.96
CA GLU A 22 -12.15 2.12 8.02
C GLU A 22 -11.17 0.95 7.88
N PHE A 23 -10.84 0.29 8.99
CA PHE A 23 -10.00 -0.91 8.98
C PHE A 23 -10.67 -2.05 8.21
N TRP A 24 -11.94 -2.35 8.49
CA TRP A 24 -12.65 -3.44 7.81
C TRP A 24 -12.91 -3.15 6.32
N ALA A 25 -13.12 -1.89 5.93
CA ALA A 25 -13.23 -1.51 4.53
C ALA A 25 -11.93 -1.77 3.74
N ARG A 26 -10.77 -1.67 4.40
CA ARG A 26 -9.45 -1.99 3.81
C ARG A 26 -9.12 -3.47 3.86
N TYR A 27 -9.56 -4.17 4.92
CA TYR A 27 -9.31 -5.59 5.17
C TYR A 27 -10.37 -6.50 4.53
N ASP A 28 -10.95 -6.09 3.40
CA ASP A 28 -11.80 -6.95 2.61
C ASP A 28 -10.96 -8.06 1.97
N HIS A 29 -11.29 -9.33 2.23
CA HIS A 29 -10.58 -10.50 1.73
C HIS A 29 -10.51 -10.59 0.19
N ARG A 30 -11.37 -9.86 -0.52
CA ARG A 30 -11.31 -9.73 -1.99
C ARG A 30 -10.09 -8.92 -2.44
N GLN A 31 -9.57 -8.06 -1.57
CA GLN A 31 -8.47 -7.13 -1.84
C GLN A 31 -7.19 -7.49 -1.09
N ILE A 32 -7.32 -7.98 0.16
CA ILE A 32 -6.20 -8.51 0.94
C ILE A 32 -6.32 -10.04 0.99
N PRO A 33 -5.39 -10.78 0.39
CA PRO A 33 -5.41 -12.22 0.51
C PRO A 33 -5.16 -12.63 1.96
N GLU A 34 -5.82 -13.70 2.41
CA GLU A 34 -5.65 -14.22 3.78
C GLU A 34 -4.20 -14.67 4.06
N LYS A 35 -3.45 -15.01 3.02
CA LYS A 35 -2.06 -15.49 3.07
C LYS A 35 -1.24 -14.84 1.97
N PHE A 36 0.03 -14.59 2.26
CA PHE A 36 1.01 -14.30 1.21
C PHE A 36 1.40 -15.61 0.55
N GLU A 37 1.45 -15.57 -0.78
CA GLU A 37 1.97 -16.65 -1.57
C GLU A 37 3.48 -16.61 -1.35
N ALA A 38 4.12 -17.68 -0.90
CA ALA A 38 5.58 -17.73 -0.79
C ALA A 38 6.09 -18.79 -1.77
N THR A 39 5.59 -18.72 -3.00
CA THR A 39 5.83 -19.69 -4.08
C THR A 39 6.20 -18.97 -5.37
N ASP A 40 7.04 -19.60 -6.18
CA ASP A 40 7.49 -19.08 -7.48
C ASP A 40 8.04 -17.63 -7.44
N GLY A 41 8.63 -17.23 -6.31
CA GLY A 41 9.19 -15.89 -6.11
C GLY A 41 8.15 -14.77 -6.07
N LYS A 42 6.86 -15.08 -5.95
CA LYS A 42 5.77 -14.10 -5.90
C LYS A 42 5.15 -14.08 -4.51
N LEU A 43 4.83 -12.86 -4.02
CA LEU A 43 4.04 -12.65 -2.80
C LEU A 43 2.53 -12.56 -3.04
N PHE A 44 2.14 -12.17 -4.27
CA PHE A 44 0.76 -11.88 -4.67
C PHE A 44 0.51 -12.34 -6.11
N TRP A 45 -0.74 -12.71 -6.41
CA TRP A 45 -1.15 -13.16 -7.75
C TRP A 45 -1.49 -12.02 -8.70
N SER A 46 -1.85 -10.84 -8.17
CA SER A 46 -2.14 -9.65 -8.97
C SER A 46 -1.40 -8.41 -8.47
N ASP A 47 -1.17 -7.46 -9.38
CA ASP A 47 -0.61 -6.16 -9.04
C ASP A 47 -1.58 -5.33 -8.20
N GLU A 48 -2.90 -5.49 -8.41
CA GLU A 48 -3.95 -4.88 -7.58
C GLU A 48 -3.79 -5.28 -6.11
N GLN A 49 -3.66 -6.58 -5.82
CA GLN A 49 -3.42 -7.09 -4.46
C GLN A 49 -2.12 -6.53 -3.88
N ARG A 50 -1.05 -6.49 -4.69
CA ARG A 50 0.25 -5.95 -4.24
C ARG A 50 0.13 -4.49 -3.84
N LEU A 51 -0.51 -3.67 -4.66
CA LEU A 51 -0.68 -2.24 -4.40
C LEU A 51 -1.62 -1.97 -3.23
N HIS A 52 -2.72 -2.72 -3.12
CA HIS A 52 -3.67 -2.57 -2.02
C HIS A 52 -3.04 -2.91 -0.68
N VAL A 53 -2.35 -4.06 -0.59
CA VAL A 53 -1.62 -4.46 0.63
C VAL A 53 -0.52 -3.45 0.94
N LEU A 54 0.23 -2.98 -0.06
CA LEU A 54 1.24 -1.94 0.15
C LEU A 54 0.61 -0.66 0.73
N ALA A 55 -0.53 -0.21 0.21
CA ALA A 55 -1.20 1.00 0.70
C ALA A 55 -1.67 0.85 2.15
N VAL A 56 -2.23 -0.31 2.53
CA VAL A 56 -2.56 -0.61 3.94
C VAL A 56 -1.33 -0.54 4.84
N LEU A 57 -0.21 -1.12 4.40
CA LEU A 57 1.03 -1.12 5.17
C LEU A 57 1.62 0.29 5.30
N LEU A 58 1.62 1.08 4.23
CA LEU A 58 2.10 2.47 4.25
C LEU A 58 1.27 3.34 5.18
N GLU A 59 -0.04 3.15 5.21
CA GLU A 59 -0.94 3.87 6.11
C GLU A 59 -0.73 3.46 7.58
N ALA A 60 -0.54 2.16 7.85
CA ALA A 60 -0.30 1.64 9.20
C ALA A 60 1.12 1.96 9.74
N VAL A 61 2.12 2.12 8.87
CA VAL A 61 3.52 2.36 9.25
C VAL A 61 3.91 3.84 9.19
N GLY A 62 3.26 4.62 8.33
CA GLY A 62 3.63 6.00 8.02
C GLY A 62 4.79 6.09 7.02
N LEU A 63 4.73 7.08 6.13
CA LEU A 63 5.73 7.27 5.07
C LEU A 63 7.12 7.52 5.61
N ARG A 64 7.28 8.20 6.76
CA ARG A 64 8.63 8.48 7.30
C ARG A 64 9.38 7.19 7.58
N ARG A 65 8.73 6.24 8.26
CA ARG A 65 9.34 4.95 8.61
C ARG A 65 9.49 4.06 7.39
N ALA A 66 8.51 4.04 6.50
CA ALA A 66 8.59 3.28 5.26
C ALA A 66 9.76 3.74 4.38
N LEU A 67 9.92 5.05 4.18
CA LEU A 67 11.01 5.62 3.38
C LEU A 67 12.38 5.48 4.05
N ALA A 68 12.44 5.38 5.38
CA ALA A 68 13.69 5.09 6.10
C ALA A 68 14.23 3.68 5.83
N LEU A 69 13.41 2.77 5.31
CA LEU A 69 13.85 1.44 4.86
C LEU A 69 14.47 1.47 3.46
N CYS A 70 14.34 2.58 2.73
CA CYS A 70 14.81 2.72 1.37
C CYS A 70 16.13 3.51 1.33
N PRO A 71 17.05 3.18 0.40
CA PRO A 71 18.19 4.03 0.11
C PRO A 71 17.70 5.42 -0.36
N PRO A 72 18.21 6.53 0.20
CA PRO A 72 17.72 7.88 -0.13
C PRO A 72 17.79 8.23 -1.63
N GLU A 73 18.81 7.74 -2.33
CA GLU A 73 18.98 7.92 -3.78
C GLU A 73 17.92 7.20 -4.60
N ALA A 74 17.48 6.01 -4.18
CA ALA A 74 16.42 5.27 -4.84
C ALA A 74 15.08 6.02 -4.73
N VAL A 75 14.80 6.58 -3.55
CA VAL A 75 13.62 7.42 -3.32
C VAL A 75 13.65 8.67 -4.19
N ARG A 76 14.78 9.39 -4.23
CA ARG A 76 14.92 10.60 -5.07
C ARG A 76 14.73 10.29 -6.56
N ALA A 77 15.30 9.19 -7.06
CA ALA A 77 15.15 8.78 -8.45
C ALA A 77 13.68 8.46 -8.79
N ALA A 78 12.98 7.72 -7.92
CA ALA A 78 11.56 7.44 -8.11
C ALA A 78 10.71 8.72 -8.17
N LEU A 79 10.96 9.68 -7.27
CA LEU A 79 10.24 10.96 -7.23
C LEU A 79 10.53 11.85 -8.44
N ALA A 80 11.73 11.76 -9.04
CA ALA A 80 12.06 12.53 -10.23
C ALA A 80 11.22 12.10 -11.44
N ASN A 81 11.02 10.79 -11.62
CA ASN A 81 10.22 10.24 -12.70
C ASN A 81 8.72 10.54 -12.55
N LEU A 82 8.22 10.67 -11.31
CA LEU A 82 6.85 11.06 -11.04
C LEU A 82 6.52 12.50 -11.51
N LYS A 83 7.48 13.42 -11.46
CA LYS A 83 7.25 14.81 -11.92
C LYS A 83 7.20 14.95 -13.44
N SER A 84 7.70 13.96 -14.19
CA SER A 84 7.66 13.97 -15.66
C SER A 84 6.37 13.37 -16.25
N GLU A 85 5.53 12.74 -15.42
CA GLU A 85 4.29 12.06 -15.85
C GLU A 85 3.01 12.80 -15.44
N ILE A 86 3.13 13.92 -14.71
CA ILE A 86 2.02 14.76 -14.22
C ILE A 86 2.03 16.12 -14.92
#